data_AF-A0A0B6TE90-F1
#
_entry.id   AF-A0A0B6TE90-F1
#
_cell.length_a   1.000
_cell.length_b   1.000
_cell.length_c   1.000
_cell.angle_alpha   90.00
_cell.angle_beta   90.00
_cell.angle_gamma   90.00
#
_symmetry.space_group_name_H-M   'P 1'
#
loop_
_entity.id
_entity.type
_entity.pdbx_description
1 polymer ?
#
loop_
_entity_poly.entity_id
_entity_poly.type
_entity_poly.pdbx_seq_one_letter_code
_entity_poly.pdbx_strand_id
1 'polypeptide(L)'
;MAAVVAVVVMAIPLIAVFGATPDEDGSADGGVDKQAVDVRPVTANGPDLESFVENSTGSQISFLRLSDGERAGTATERFARPALSLIKLYIAEYVIENGTFAEQYAAIDMISSSDDRTAGELYREYPESIDEVAKKYGLLSTRAHDRWGYSVTSTYDVVSFIAQLIDEDPTHPILVAMAEATPIAADGYGQDFGTSVLPGVIGTKWGWSDDRDLHSSVSFGENFVVAAAVTGDADDLTELVESQLEDDVKAITGSSAS
;
A
#
# COMPACT_ATOMS: atom_id res chain seq x y z
N MET A 1 -8.66 -46.31 49.62
CA MET A 1 -8.49 -45.00 48.97
C MET A 1 -8.62 -45.25 47.47
N ALA A 2 -9.81 -45.25 46.85
CA ALA A 2 -10.79 -44.18 46.63
C ALA A 2 -10.30 -43.10 45.65
N ALA A 3 -10.79 -43.16 44.41
CA ALA A 3 -10.97 -42.01 43.54
C ALA A 3 -12.27 -42.23 42.75
N VAL A 4 -13.23 -41.33 42.99
CA VAL A 4 -14.60 -41.30 42.45
C VAL A 4 -14.59 -40.46 41.18
N VAL A 5 -15.16 -40.97 40.10
CA VAL A 5 -15.45 -40.22 38.87
C VAL A 5 -16.86 -39.63 38.99
N ALA A 6 -16.97 -38.31 38.92
CA ALA A 6 -18.25 -37.62 38.89
C ALA A 6 -18.68 -37.39 37.44
N VAL A 7 -19.81 -37.98 37.04
CA VAL A 7 -20.52 -37.71 35.79
C VAL A 7 -21.66 -36.76 36.12
N VAL A 8 -21.69 -35.57 35.52
CA VAL A 8 -22.82 -34.65 35.61
C VAL A 8 -23.69 -34.83 34.37
N VAL A 9 -24.87 -35.41 34.57
CA VAL A 9 -25.97 -35.42 33.60
C VAL A 9 -26.87 -34.24 33.95
N MET A 10 -27.03 -33.28 33.05
CA MET A 10 -28.11 -32.29 33.15
C MET A 10 -29.19 -32.58 32.10
N ALA A 11 -30.42 -32.68 32.60
CA ALA A 11 -31.63 -32.99 31.86
C ALA A 11 -32.12 -31.79 31.03
N ILE A 12 -32.64 -32.08 29.85
CA ILE A 12 -33.31 -31.13 28.96
C ILE A 12 -34.82 -31.18 29.26
N PRO A 13 -35.50 -30.07 29.61
CA PRO A 13 -36.96 -30.07 29.63
C PRO A 13 -37.50 -29.85 28.22
N LEU A 14 -38.28 -30.82 27.73
CA LEU A 14 -39.18 -30.69 26.59
C LEU A 14 -40.31 -29.70 26.94
N ILE A 15 -40.51 -28.67 26.12
CA ILE A 15 -41.76 -27.90 26.10
C ILE A 15 -42.40 -28.07 24.72
N ALA A 16 -43.67 -28.49 24.76
CA ALA A 16 -44.50 -28.78 23.61
C ALA A 16 -44.89 -27.52 22.82
N VAL A 17 -44.88 -27.67 21.50
CA VAL A 17 -45.35 -26.70 20.51
C VAL A 17 -46.88 -26.64 20.54
N PHE A 18 -47.45 -25.46 20.78
CA PHE A 18 -48.79 -25.10 20.32
C PHE A 18 -48.67 -23.82 19.50
N GLY A 19 -49.08 -23.93 18.23
CA GLY A 19 -48.98 -22.85 17.26
C GLY A 19 -50.04 -21.77 17.45
N ALA A 20 -49.61 -20.53 17.24
CA ALA A 20 -50.42 -19.45 16.69
C ALA A 20 -49.44 -18.41 16.11
N THR A 21 -49.57 -18.12 14.82
CA THR A 21 -48.99 -16.95 14.14
C THR A 21 -50.14 -16.04 13.72
N PRO A 22 -49.87 -14.80 13.27
CA PRO A 22 -48.79 -13.87 13.63
C PRO A 22 -49.38 -12.52 14.07
N ASP A 23 -48.59 -11.67 14.73
CA ASP A 23 -48.68 -10.22 14.52
C ASP A 23 -47.31 -9.60 14.81
N GLU A 24 -47.00 -8.63 13.97
CA GLU A 24 -45.74 -7.93 13.79
C GLU A 24 -45.28 -7.24 15.07
N ASP A 25 -43.97 -7.31 15.34
CA ASP A 25 -43.11 -6.14 15.61
C ASP A 25 -41.83 -6.54 16.36
N GLY A 26 -40.69 -6.17 15.77
CA GLY A 26 -39.46 -5.85 16.49
C GLY A 26 -38.59 -7.00 16.95
N SER A 27 -37.83 -7.59 16.03
CA SER A 27 -36.54 -8.22 16.38
C SER A 27 -35.40 -7.34 15.89
N ALA A 28 -34.72 -6.73 16.85
CA ALA A 28 -33.37 -6.23 16.70
C ALA A 28 -32.44 -7.43 16.48
N ASP A 29 -32.06 -7.64 15.23
CA ASP A 29 -30.93 -8.50 14.88
C ASP A 29 -29.70 -7.60 14.70
N GLY A 30 -28.69 -7.81 15.53
CA GLY A 30 -27.42 -7.11 15.49
C GLY A 30 -26.56 -7.64 14.35
N GLY A 31 -26.99 -7.43 13.12
CA GLY A 31 -26.14 -7.55 11.94
C GLY A 31 -25.36 -6.27 11.78
N VAL A 32 -24.04 -6.32 11.94
CA VAL A 32 -23.16 -5.25 11.44
C VAL A 32 -23.24 -5.33 9.93
N ASP A 33 -24.11 -4.50 9.37
CA ASP A 33 -24.23 -4.29 7.93
C ASP A 33 -22.89 -3.74 7.45
N LYS A 34 -22.09 -4.59 6.80
CA LYS A 34 -20.94 -4.12 6.03
C LYS A 34 -21.54 -3.26 4.92
N GLN A 35 -21.57 -1.95 5.12
CA GLN A 35 -21.98 -1.02 4.08
C GLN A 35 -21.19 -1.36 2.83
N ALA A 36 -21.88 -1.86 1.81
CA ALA A 36 -21.32 -2.02 0.49
C ALA A 36 -20.91 -0.62 0.03
N VAL A 37 -19.61 -0.35 0.10
CA VAL A 37 -19.04 0.83 -0.54
C VAL A 37 -19.33 0.65 -2.03
N ASP A 38 -20.06 1.59 -2.62
CA ASP A 38 -20.30 1.63 -4.06
C ASP A 38 -18.97 1.95 -4.76
N VAL A 39 -18.14 0.93 -4.94
CA VAL A 39 -16.86 1.02 -5.64
C VAL A 39 -17.17 1.24 -7.11
N ARG A 40 -17.31 2.51 -7.47
CA ARG A 40 -17.51 2.93 -8.87
C ARG A 40 -16.39 2.35 -9.73
N PRO A 41 -16.70 1.83 -10.94
CA PRO A 41 -15.68 1.46 -11.90
C PRO A 41 -14.71 2.63 -12.10
N VAL A 42 -13.42 2.34 -12.25
CA VAL A 42 -12.45 3.32 -12.72
C VAL A 42 -13.00 3.83 -14.06
N THR A 43 -13.47 5.07 -14.09
CA THR A 43 -13.69 5.77 -15.36
C THR A 43 -12.38 5.79 -16.11
N ALA A 44 -12.41 5.85 -17.44
CA ALA A 44 -11.21 5.84 -18.29
C ALA A 44 -10.14 6.92 -17.94
N ASN A 45 -10.48 7.85 -17.04
CA ASN A 45 -9.58 8.83 -16.46
C ASN A 45 -9.54 8.55 -14.94
N GLY A 46 -8.37 8.13 -14.47
CA GLY A 46 -7.94 7.99 -13.09
C GLY A 46 -7.72 9.36 -12.42
N PRO A 47 -6.86 9.43 -11.40
CA PRO A 47 -6.69 10.63 -10.59
C PRO A 47 -5.89 11.73 -11.35
N ASP A 48 -6.45 12.93 -11.49
CA ASP A 48 -5.80 14.13 -12.04
C ASP A 48 -5.34 15.08 -10.91
N LEU A 49 -4.42 16.02 -11.19
CA LEU A 49 -3.95 16.98 -10.18
C LEU A 49 -5.11 17.81 -9.59
N GLU A 50 -6.04 18.27 -10.43
CA GLU A 50 -7.17 19.11 -10.03
C GLU A 50 -8.03 18.44 -8.94
N SER A 51 -8.16 17.12 -8.97
CA SER A 51 -8.90 16.35 -7.97
C SER A 51 -8.26 16.33 -6.57
N PHE A 52 -7.02 16.80 -6.40
CA PHE A 52 -6.29 16.80 -5.12
C PHE A 52 -5.88 18.17 -4.59
N VAL A 53 -6.02 19.25 -5.36
CA VAL A 53 -5.42 20.54 -5.01
C VAL A 53 -6.27 21.30 -3.99
N GLU A 54 -6.02 21.05 -2.71
CA GLU A 54 -6.15 22.11 -1.69
C GLU A 54 -4.80 22.57 -1.13
N ASN A 55 -3.70 21.83 -1.29
CA ASN A 55 -2.37 22.23 -0.79
C ASN A 55 -1.20 21.45 -1.45
N SER A 56 -1.14 21.27 -2.78
CA SER A 56 -0.12 20.43 -3.47
C SER A 56 1.33 20.93 -3.39
N THR A 57 1.61 22.09 -2.77
CA THR A 57 2.93 22.73 -2.90
C THR A 57 4.04 21.95 -2.22
N GLY A 58 5.09 21.63 -3.00
CA GLY A 58 6.39 21.17 -2.53
C GLY A 58 6.65 19.68 -2.78
N SER A 59 7.83 19.40 -3.33
CA SER A 59 8.37 18.05 -3.44
C SER A 59 8.46 17.37 -2.07
N GLN A 60 8.43 16.05 -2.07
CA GLN A 60 8.67 15.22 -0.90
C GLN A 60 9.83 14.28 -1.17
N ILE A 61 10.73 14.17 -0.20
CA ILE A 61 11.77 13.15 -0.14
C ILE A 61 11.79 12.57 1.27
N SER A 62 11.94 11.26 1.36
CA SER A 62 12.33 10.55 2.58
C SER A 62 13.44 9.55 2.26
N PHE A 63 14.42 9.47 3.14
CA PHE A 63 15.54 8.54 3.08
C PHE A 63 15.73 7.89 4.46
N LEU A 64 16.02 6.59 4.47
CA LEU A 64 16.35 5.82 5.66
C LEU A 64 17.58 4.96 5.38
N ARG A 65 18.61 5.08 6.23
CA ARG A 65 19.73 4.14 6.30
C ARG A 65 19.36 2.99 7.24
N LEU A 66 19.40 1.75 6.76
CA LEU A 66 18.94 0.60 7.53
C LEU A 66 19.90 0.23 8.66
N SER A 67 21.21 0.42 8.48
CA SER A 67 22.24 -0.01 9.44
C SER A 67 22.20 0.68 10.80
N ASP A 68 21.72 1.91 10.86
CA ASP A 68 21.71 2.74 12.08
C ASP A 68 20.42 3.54 12.29
N GLY A 69 19.47 3.46 11.35
CA GLY A 69 18.19 4.15 11.43
C GLY A 69 18.28 5.65 11.14
N GLU A 70 19.40 6.15 10.61
CA GLU A 70 19.51 7.56 10.22
C GLU A 70 18.48 7.91 9.14
N ARG A 71 17.77 9.03 9.35
CA ARG A 71 16.74 9.53 8.43
C ARG A 71 17.06 10.92 7.95
N ALA A 72 16.80 11.15 6.67
CA ALA A 72 16.84 12.47 6.04
C ALA A 72 15.59 12.64 5.17
N GLY A 73 15.17 13.89 4.97
CA GLY A 73 13.97 14.16 4.19
C GLY A 73 13.60 15.63 4.16
N THR A 74 12.67 15.95 3.26
CA THR A 74 12.08 17.29 3.17
C THR A 74 11.18 17.60 4.37
N ALA A 75 10.98 18.88 4.69
CA ALA A 75 10.05 19.29 5.76
C ALA A 75 8.60 18.82 5.54
N THR A 76 8.23 18.55 4.28
CA THR A 76 6.92 18.10 3.83
C THR A 76 6.76 16.58 3.83
N GLU A 77 7.79 15.79 4.17
CA GLU A 77 7.85 14.34 3.94
C GLU A 77 6.73 13.51 4.58
N ARG A 78 6.06 14.07 5.60
CA ARG A 78 4.97 13.45 6.34
C ARG A 78 3.59 13.89 5.88
N PHE A 79 3.48 14.83 4.95
CA PHE A 79 2.19 15.30 4.49
C PHE A 79 1.54 14.25 3.58
N ALA A 80 0.25 14.00 3.79
CA ALA A 80 -0.51 13.14 2.91
C ALA A 80 -0.60 13.75 1.50
N ARG A 81 -0.21 12.97 0.50
CA ARG A 81 -0.24 13.27 -0.93
C ARG A 81 -0.94 12.14 -1.68
N PRO A 82 -1.39 12.36 -2.92
CA PRO A 82 -1.84 11.28 -3.79
C PRO A 82 -0.83 10.14 -3.80
N ALA A 83 -1.28 8.94 -3.43
CA ALA A 83 -0.40 7.77 -3.39
C ALA A 83 -0.15 7.19 -4.77
N LEU A 84 -1.01 7.49 -5.75
CA LEU A 84 -0.94 6.98 -7.12
C LEU A 84 -0.78 5.45 -7.08
N SER A 85 0.06 4.88 -7.95
CA SER A 85 0.34 3.43 -7.95
C SER A 85 1.17 2.94 -6.76
N LEU A 86 1.69 3.79 -5.87
CA LEU A 86 2.34 3.32 -4.63
C LEU A 86 1.34 2.67 -3.68
N ILE A 87 0.06 3.04 -3.76
CA ILE A 87 -0.97 2.47 -2.88
C ILE A 87 -1.18 0.96 -3.10
N LYS A 88 -0.83 0.45 -4.29
CA LYS A 88 -0.90 -0.97 -4.64
C LYS A 88 -0.06 -1.82 -3.69
N LEU A 89 1.00 -1.27 -3.09
CA LEU A 89 1.82 -1.93 -2.08
C LEU A 89 0.97 -2.35 -0.85
N TYR A 90 0.10 -1.47 -0.38
CA TYR A 90 -0.75 -1.76 0.78
C TYR A 90 -1.90 -2.71 0.44
N ILE A 91 -2.46 -2.59 -0.77
CA ILE A 91 -3.47 -3.55 -1.26
C ILE A 91 -2.84 -4.96 -1.33
N ALA A 92 -1.64 -5.07 -1.90
CA ALA A 92 -0.96 -6.34 -2.06
C ALA A 92 -0.62 -6.99 -0.71
N GLU A 93 -0.12 -6.21 0.25
CA GLU A 93 0.16 -6.68 1.61
C GLU A 93 -1.07 -7.31 2.25
N TYR A 94 -2.21 -6.61 2.23
CA TYR A 94 -3.44 -7.15 2.80
C TYR A 94 -3.88 -8.44 2.12
N VAL A 95 -3.78 -8.50 0.78
CA VAL A 95 -4.18 -9.68 0.00
C VAL A 95 -3.22 -10.84 0.22
N ILE A 96 -1.93 -10.61 0.44
CA ILE A 96 -0.97 -11.66 0.79
C ILE A 96 -1.39 -12.36 2.09
N GLU A 97 -1.88 -11.61 3.07
CA GLU A 97 -2.29 -12.15 4.37
C GLU A 97 -3.69 -12.76 4.38
N ASN A 98 -4.62 -12.20 3.60
CA ASN A 98 -6.05 -12.49 3.74
C ASN A 98 -6.69 -13.12 2.49
N GLY A 99 -6.03 -12.98 1.34
CA GLY A 99 -6.55 -13.41 0.05
C GLY A 99 -6.41 -14.90 -0.21
N THR A 100 -7.16 -15.39 -1.20
CA THR A 100 -6.96 -16.72 -1.77
C THR A 100 -5.62 -16.80 -2.51
N PHE A 101 -5.11 -18.02 -2.70
CA PHE A 101 -3.86 -18.22 -3.44
C PHE A 101 -3.85 -17.52 -4.81
N ALA A 102 -4.94 -17.57 -5.57
CA ALA A 102 -5.03 -16.89 -6.86
C ALA A 102 -4.91 -15.36 -6.75
N GLU A 103 -5.54 -14.76 -5.74
CA GLU A 103 -5.47 -13.33 -5.48
C GLU A 103 -4.08 -12.91 -4.98
N GLN A 104 -3.40 -13.74 -4.20
CA GLN A 104 -2.02 -13.50 -3.79
C GLN A 104 -1.08 -13.42 -5.01
N TYR A 105 -1.21 -14.32 -5.99
CA TYR A 105 -0.47 -14.22 -7.25
C TYR A 105 -0.83 -12.97 -8.03
N ALA A 106 -2.12 -12.63 -8.10
CA ALA A 106 -2.56 -11.41 -8.78
C ALA A 106 -2.00 -10.15 -8.10
N ALA A 107 -1.95 -10.13 -6.76
CA ALA A 107 -1.37 -9.03 -5.99
C ALA A 107 0.13 -8.87 -6.26
N ILE A 108 0.88 -9.97 -6.31
CA ILE A 108 2.32 -9.95 -6.62
C ILE A 108 2.55 -9.47 -8.05
N ASP A 109 1.83 -10.02 -9.04
CA ASP A 109 1.93 -9.61 -10.45
C ASP A 109 1.55 -8.13 -10.65
N MET A 110 0.55 -7.65 -9.91
CA MET A 110 0.13 -6.24 -9.88
C MET A 110 1.26 -5.30 -9.43
N ILE A 111 2.10 -5.71 -8.47
CA ILE A 111 3.22 -4.87 -8.03
C ILE A 111 4.24 -4.71 -9.16
N SER A 112 4.62 -5.81 -9.81
CA SER A 112 5.65 -5.80 -10.87
C SER A 112 5.18 -5.09 -12.14
N SER A 113 3.95 -5.37 -12.58
CA SER A 113 3.37 -4.82 -13.82
C SER A 113 2.65 -3.48 -13.64
N SER A 114 2.41 -3.07 -12.38
CA SER A 114 1.60 -1.91 -12.04
C SER A 114 0.18 -1.94 -12.63
N ASP A 115 -0.46 -3.11 -12.73
CA ASP A 115 -1.80 -3.28 -13.34
C ASP A 115 -2.93 -2.62 -12.51
N ASP A 116 -3.54 -1.57 -13.07
CA ASP A 116 -4.66 -0.82 -12.49
C ASP A 116 -5.98 -1.60 -12.43
N ARG A 117 -6.22 -2.50 -13.39
CA ARG A 117 -7.42 -3.34 -13.41
C ARG A 117 -7.36 -4.33 -12.25
N THR A 118 -6.21 -4.98 -12.05
CA THR A 118 -6.00 -5.90 -10.92
C THR A 118 -6.11 -5.15 -9.59
N ALA A 119 -5.55 -3.93 -9.49
CA ALA A 119 -5.74 -3.09 -8.30
C ALA A 119 -7.22 -2.77 -8.03
N GLY A 120 -7.98 -2.43 -9.08
CA GLY A 120 -9.41 -2.16 -8.96
C GLY A 120 -10.24 -3.38 -8.60
N GLU A 121 -9.86 -4.57 -9.05
CA GLU A 121 -10.49 -5.85 -8.70
C GLU A 121 -10.22 -6.21 -7.23
N LEU A 122 -8.94 -6.23 -6.82
CA LEU A 122 -8.53 -6.56 -5.45
C LEU A 122 -9.06 -5.56 -4.42
N TYR A 123 -9.02 -4.26 -4.72
CA TYR A 123 -9.54 -3.25 -3.81
C TYR A 123 -11.07 -3.31 -3.64
N ARG A 124 -11.80 -3.74 -4.68
CA ARG A 124 -13.25 -3.93 -4.56
C ARG A 124 -13.60 -5.12 -3.67
N GLU A 125 -12.81 -6.18 -3.74
CA GLU A 125 -12.96 -7.34 -2.87
C GLU A 125 -12.55 -7.02 -1.42
N TYR A 126 -11.48 -6.23 -1.26
CA TYR A 126 -10.89 -5.87 0.03
C TYR A 126 -10.82 -4.34 0.22
N PRO A 127 -11.96 -3.65 0.39
CA PRO A 127 -12.00 -2.19 0.50
C PRO A 127 -11.29 -1.65 1.75
N GLU A 128 -11.14 -2.47 2.80
CA GLU A 128 -10.43 -2.14 4.04
C GLU A 128 -8.90 -2.25 3.92
N SER A 129 -8.39 -2.82 2.83
CA SER A 129 -6.99 -3.24 2.69
C SER A 129 -5.98 -2.14 3.03
N ILE A 130 -6.21 -0.93 2.53
CA ILE A 130 -5.31 0.21 2.75
C ILE A 130 -5.31 0.66 4.22
N ASP A 131 -6.49 0.82 4.82
CA ASP A 131 -6.61 1.34 6.19
C ASP A 131 -6.14 0.33 7.23
N GLU A 132 -6.40 -0.96 7.03
CA GLU A 132 -5.90 -2.01 7.94
C GLU A 132 -4.39 -2.18 7.85
N VAL A 133 -3.79 -2.09 6.65
CA VAL A 133 -2.32 -2.08 6.50
C VAL A 133 -1.72 -0.80 7.08
N ALA A 134 -2.31 0.37 6.82
CA ALA A 134 -1.85 1.62 7.42
C ALA A 134 -1.84 1.54 8.95
N LYS A 135 -2.88 0.96 9.55
CA LYS A 135 -2.97 0.72 10.99
C LYS A 135 -1.95 -0.30 11.49
N LYS A 136 -1.77 -1.43 10.78
CA LYS A 136 -0.80 -2.48 11.13
C LYS A 136 0.62 -1.92 11.21
N TYR A 137 1.01 -1.08 10.24
CA TYR A 137 2.37 -0.55 10.10
C TYR A 137 2.55 0.87 10.68
N GLY A 138 1.53 1.46 11.30
CA GLY A 138 1.60 2.77 11.93
C GLY A 138 1.77 3.95 10.95
N LEU A 139 1.19 3.85 9.76
CA LEU A 139 1.33 4.80 8.65
C LEU A 139 0.30 5.94 8.78
N LEU A 140 0.69 7.03 9.43
CA LEU A 140 -0.26 8.04 9.93
C LEU A 140 -0.84 8.97 8.85
N SER A 141 -0.19 9.08 7.69
CA SER A 141 -0.65 9.88 6.56
C SER A 141 -1.21 9.02 5.43
N THR A 142 -1.21 7.70 5.58
CA THR A 142 -1.85 6.75 4.67
C THR A 142 -3.32 6.57 5.02
N ARG A 143 -4.20 6.71 4.03
CA ARG A 143 -5.63 6.43 4.17
C ARG A 143 -6.26 6.06 2.84
N ALA A 144 -7.23 5.17 2.90
CA ALA A 144 -8.08 4.77 1.81
C ALA A 144 -8.95 5.94 1.29
N HIS A 145 -9.41 5.78 0.05
CA HIS A 145 -10.51 6.56 -0.53
C HIS A 145 -11.51 5.58 -1.17
N ASP A 146 -12.74 6.00 -1.45
CA ASP A 146 -13.75 5.21 -2.20
C ASP A 146 -13.22 4.58 -3.51
N ARG A 147 -12.13 5.12 -4.07
CA ARG A 147 -11.41 4.56 -5.22
C ARG A 147 -9.93 4.49 -4.88
N TRP A 148 -9.30 3.33 -5.10
CA TRP A 148 -7.91 3.10 -4.70
C TRP A 148 -6.95 4.21 -5.20
N GLY A 149 -7.10 4.66 -6.45
CA GLY A 149 -6.22 5.67 -7.06
C GLY A 149 -6.30 7.06 -6.43
N TYR A 150 -7.35 7.36 -5.67
CA TYR A 150 -7.52 8.62 -4.95
C TYR A 150 -7.09 8.53 -3.48
N SER A 151 -6.59 7.36 -3.08
CA SER A 151 -6.00 7.18 -1.76
C SER A 151 -4.69 7.96 -1.66
N VAL A 152 -4.26 8.17 -0.42
CA VAL A 152 -3.12 9.04 -0.12
C VAL A 152 -2.13 8.33 0.79
N THR A 153 -0.88 8.75 0.71
CA THR A 153 0.22 8.34 1.59
C THR A 153 1.24 9.47 1.69
N SER A 154 2.35 9.25 2.38
CA SER A 154 3.49 10.17 2.43
C SER A 154 4.78 9.43 2.07
N THR A 155 5.81 10.15 1.62
CA THR A 155 7.13 9.51 1.38
C THR A 155 7.66 8.88 2.67
N TYR A 156 7.38 9.49 3.82
CA TYR A 156 7.78 8.95 5.12
C TYR A 156 7.12 7.60 5.41
N ASP A 157 5.81 7.50 5.16
CA ASP A 157 5.04 6.29 5.43
C ASP A 157 5.48 5.15 4.51
N VAL A 158 5.61 5.40 3.21
CA VAL A 158 6.02 4.34 2.28
C VAL A 158 7.47 3.88 2.54
N VAL A 159 8.39 4.77 2.91
CA VAL A 159 9.75 4.38 3.36
C VAL A 159 9.67 3.52 4.62
N SER A 160 8.84 3.91 5.59
CA SER A 160 8.69 3.17 6.85
C SER A 160 8.02 1.81 6.64
N PHE A 161 7.09 1.71 5.69
CA PHE A 161 6.46 0.45 5.30
C PHE A 161 7.48 -0.52 4.68
N ILE A 162 8.21 -0.08 3.65
CA ILE A 162 9.24 -0.92 3.01
C ILE A 162 10.33 -1.35 3.99
N ALA A 163 10.77 -0.46 4.87
CA ALA A 163 11.76 -0.79 5.89
C ALA A 163 11.26 -1.86 6.88
N GLN A 164 9.99 -1.80 7.28
CA GLN A 164 9.38 -2.81 8.14
C GLN A 164 9.25 -4.16 7.43
N LEU A 165 8.90 -4.18 6.14
CA LEU A 165 8.92 -5.42 5.35
C LEU A 165 10.32 -6.05 5.31
N ILE A 166 11.37 -5.24 5.08
CA ILE A 166 12.76 -5.74 5.03
C ILE A 166 13.19 -6.32 6.38
N ASP A 167 12.83 -5.67 7.49
CA ASP A 167 13.15 -6.13 8.85
C ASP A 167 12.43 -7.43 9.21
N GLU A 168 11.17 -7.57 8.78
CA GLU A 168 10.36 -8.78 9.02
C GLU A 168 10.81 -9.97 8.15
N ASP A 169 10.90 -9.76 6.83
CA ASP A 169 11.35 -10.77 5.87
C ASP A 169 12.04 -10.07 4.68
N PRO A 170 13.38 -10.15 4.55
CA PRO A 170 14.08 -9.55 3.41
C PRO A 170 13.72 -10.20 2.06
N THR A 171 13.00 -11.33 2.07
CA THR A 171 12.45 -12.01 0.89
C THR A 171 10.93 -11.86 0.78
N HIS A 172 10.34 -10.89 1.47
CA HIS A 172 8.90 -10.63 1.43
C HIS A 172 8.40 -10.53 -0.02
N PRO A 173 7.28 -11.16 -0.41
CA PRO A 173 6.85 -11.24 -1.81
C PRO A 173 6.71 -9.88 -2.52
N ILE A 174 6.34 -8.82 -1.78
CA ILE A 174 6.29 -7.45 -2.32
C ILE A 174 7.69 -6.94 -2.69
N LEU A 175 8.71 -7.18 -1.87
CA LEU A 175 10.08 -6.77 -2.15
C LEU A 175 10.63 -7.49 -3.38
N VAL A 176 10.34 -8.79 -3.51
CA VAL A 176 10.69 -9.58 -4.69
C VAL A 176 9.98 -9.03 -5.93
N ALA A 177 8.68 -8.73 -5.84
CA ALA A 177 7.92 -8.18 -6.96
C ALA A 177 8.42 -6.80 -7.41
N MET A 178 8.86 -5.96 -6.47
CA MET A 178 9.51 -4.67 -6.76
C MET A 178 10.88 -4.83 -7.43
N ALA A 179 11.65 -5.86 -7.07
CA ALA A 179 12.93 -6.17 -7.69
C ALA A 179 12.76 -6.73 -9.12
N GLU A 180 11.66 -7.44 -9.37
CA GLU A 180 11.31 -8.03 -10.66
C GLU A 180 10.30 -7.17 -11.45
N ALA A 181 10.25 -5.86 -11.19
CA ALA A 181 9.33 -4.96 -11.86
C ALA A 181 9.56 -4.97 -13.39
N THR A 182 8.47 -4.96 -14.16
CA THR A 182 8.58 -4.97 -15.62
C THR A 182 9.07 -3.61 -16.11
N PRO A 183 9.93 -3.51 -17.15
CA PRO A 183 10.41 -2.21 -17.63
C PRO A 183 9.30 -1.27 -18.12
N ILE A 184 8.19 -1.85 -18.57
CA ILE A 184 7.00 -1.15 -19.05
C ILE A 184 5.81 -1.68 -18.23
N ALA A 185 5.01 -0.77 -17.69
CA ALA A 185 3.80 -1.09 -16.95
C ALA A 185 2.68 -1.60 -17.87
N ALA A 186 1.62 -2.17 -17.29
CA ALA A 186 0.49 -2.73 -18.03
C ALA A 186 -0.24 -1.71 -18.91
N ASP A 187 -0.17 -0.42 -18.57
CA ASP A 187 -0.72 0.71 -19.35
C ASP A 187 0.22 1.22 -20.46
N GLY A 188 1.44 0.69 -20.53
CA GLY A 188 2.46 1.08 -21.50
C GLY A 188 3.42 2.18 -21.04
N TYR A 189 3.34 2.64 -19.78
CA TYR A 189 4.26 3.66 -19.25
C TYR A 189 5.60 3.08 -18.79
N GLY A 190 6.67 3.86 -18.93
CA GLY A 190 8.02 3.45 -18.54
C GLY A 190 8.18 3.39 -17.02
N GLN A 191 8.91 2.37 -16.54
CA GLN A 191 9.25 2.18 -15.12
C GLN A 191 10.76 2.31 -14.91
N ASP A 192 11.31 3.48 -15.25
CA ASP A 192 12.76 3.75 -15.28
C ASP A 192 13.15 5.17 -14.79
N PHE A 193 12.32 5.77 -13.93
CA PHE A 193 12.48 7.15 -13.46
C PHE A 193 12.54 7.31 -11.94
N GLY A 194 12.90 8.50 -11.46
CA GLY A 194 12.91 8.84 -10.04
C GLY A 194 13.93 8.03 -9.24
N THR A 195 13.52 7.45 -8.13
CA THR A 195 14.44 6.72 -7.23
C THR A 195 15.11 5.51 -7.85
N SER A 196 14.58 4.94 -8.95
CA SER A 196 15.20 3.78 -9.61
C SER A 196 16.54 4.06 -10.29
N VAL A 197 16.86 5.33 -10.57
CA VAL A 197 18.13 5.69 -11.23
C VAL A 197 19.30 5.71 -10.25
N LEU A 198 19.02 5.68 -8.95
CA LEU A 198 20.05 5.75 -7.91
C LEU A 198 20.92 4.48 -7.89
N PRO A 199 22.23 4.61 -7.61
CA PRO A 199 23.11 3.46 -7.54
C PRO A 199 22.73 2.51 -6.40
N GLY A 200 22.86 1.19 -6.64
CA GLY A 200 22.61 0.17 -5.62
C GLY A 200 21.12 -0.09 -5.31
N VAL A 201 20.19 0.47 -6.09
CA VAL A 201 18.77 0.10 -6.03
C VAL A 201 18.60 -1.35 -6.48
N ILE A 202 17.81 -2.10 -5.70
CA ILE A 202 17.45 -3.50 -5.95
C ILE A 202 16.02 -3.58 -6.50
N GLY A 203 15.08 -2.86 -5.89
CA GLY A 203 13.67 -2.89 -6.30
C GLY A 203 13.00 -1.53 -6.15
N THR A 204 12.01 -1.27 -7.02
CA THR A 204 11.29 0.00 -7.06
C THR A 204 9.81 -0.20 -7.31
N LYS A 205 8.98 0.71 -6.77
CA LYS A 205 7.61 0.93 -7.22
C LYS A 205 7.45 2.40 -7.62
N TRP A 206 6.81 2.62 -8.76
CA TRP A 206 6.50 3.95 -9.30
C TRP A 206 5.01 4.27 -9.22
N GLY A 207 4.67 5.55 -9.25
CA GLY A 207 3.31 6.04 -9.41
C GLY A 207 3.27 7.36 -10.18
N TRP A 208 2.28 7.46 -11.06
CA TRP A 208 2.01 8.64 -11.90
C TRP A 208 0.50 8.90 -11.95
N SER A 209 0.10 10.15 -12.20
CA SER A 209 -1.26 10.49 -12.61
C SER A 209 -1.47 10.20 -14.09
N ASP A 210 -2.74 10.06 -14.50
CA ASP A 210 -3.10 9.84 -15.91
C ASP A 210 -2.61 10.99 -16.82
N ASP A 211 -2.69 12.23 -16.31
CA ASP A 211 -2.22 13.44 -17.00
C ASP A 211 -0.70 13.62 -16.91
N ARG A 212 0.00 12.75 -16.16
CA ARG A 212 1.46 12.75 -15.99
C ARG A 212 2.01 14.06 -15.42
N ASP A 213 1.25 14.67 -14.53
CA ASP A 213 1.59 15.90 -13.81
C ASP A 213 1.85 15.67 -12.31
N LEU A 214 1.76 14.41 -11.87
CA LEU A 214 2.15 13.93 -10.55
C LEU A 214 3.01 12.69 -10.73
N HIS A 215 4.16 12.65 -10.09
CA HIS A 215 5.05 11.49 -10.11
C HIS A 215 5.61 11.18 -8.73
N SER A 216 5.76 9.91 -8.44
CA SER A 216 6.37 9.40 -7.21
C SER A 216 7.05 8.06 -7.44
N SER A 217 8.02 7.75 -6.59
CA SER A 217 8.65 6.44 -6.57
C SER A 217 9.19 6.11 -5.18
N VAL A 218 9.27 4.82 -4.87
CA VAL A 218 9.95 4.28 -3.68
C VAL A 218 10.86 3.15 -4.10
N SER A 219 12.10 3.16 -3.61
CA SER A 219 13.12 2.15 -3.89
C SER A 219 13.76 1.65 -2.61
N PHE A 220 14.27 0.43 -2.65
CA PHE A 220 15.17 -0.10 -1.63
C PHE A 220 16.46 -0.64 -2.26
N GLY A 221 17.54 -0.59 -1.49
CA GLY A 221 18.81 -1.26 -1.76
C GLY A 221 19.26 -2.07 -0.54
N GLU A 222 20.50 -2.54 -0.53
CA GLU A 222 21.00 -3.40 0.55
C GLU A 222 20.96 -2.74 1.95
N ASN A 223 21.15 -1.42 2.02
CA ASN A 223 21.26 -0.69 3.29
C ASN A 223 20.44 0.61 3.31
N PHE A 224 19.50 0.79 2.39
CA PHE A 224 18.69 2.00 2.36
C PHE A 224 17.29 1.77 1.80
N VAL A 225 16.39 2.66 2.18
CA VAL A 225 15.06 2.83 1.58
C VAL A 225 14.87 4.32 1.30
N VAL A 226 14.35 4.65 0.12
CA VAL A 226 14.20 6.03 -0.32
C VAL A 226 12.91 6.21 -1.11
N ALA A 227 12.23 7.32 -0.90
CA ALA A 227 11.05 7.68 -1.69
C ALA A 227 11.06 9.17 -2.03
N ALA A 228 10.51 9.50 -3.18
CA ALA A 228 10.33 10.87 -3.64
C ALA A 228 8.97 11.06 -4.32
N ALA A 229 8.45 12.29 -4.29
CA ALA A 229 7.23 12.69 -5.00
C ALA A 229 7.28 14.17 -5.43
N VAL A 230 6.72 14.47 -6.61
CA VAL A 230 6.64 15.80 -7.21
C VAL A 230 5.28 16.07 -7.83
N THR A 231 4.90 17.35 -7.91
CA THR A 231 4.00 17.85 -8.94
C THR A 231 4.88 18.26 -10.12
N GLY A 232 4.85 17.46 -11.17
CA GLY A 232 5.81 17.47 -12.26
C GLY A 232 5.80 16.14 -13.00
N ASP A 233 6.61 16.06 -14.04
CA ASP A 233 6.76 14.85 -14.84
C ASP A 233 7.81 13.87 -14.28
N ALA A 234 8.09 12.79 -15.02
CA ALA A 234 9.07 11.79 -14.64
C ALA A 234 10.51 12.34 -14.64
N ASP A 235 10.82 13.31 -15.49
CA ASP A 235 12.13 13.95 -15.56
C ASP A 235 12.30 14.88 -14.35
N ASP A 236 11.28 15.66 -13.98
CA ASP A 236 11.27 16.48 -12.76
C ASP A 236 11.54 15.65 -11.50
N LEU A 237 10.94 14.45 -11.40
CA LEU A 237 11.19 13.54 -10.27
C LEU A 237 12.63 13.01 -10.28
N THR A 238 13.15 12.69 -11.46
CA THR A 238 14.51 12.15 -11.63
C THR A 238 15.55 13.21 -11.27
N GLU A 239 15.41 14.44 -11.78
CA GLU A 239 16.29 15.56 -11.45
C GLU A 239 16.27 15.89 -9.95
N LEU A 240 15.09 15.85 -9.31
CA LEU A 240 14.98 16.03 -7.87
C LEU A 240 15.79 14.98 -7.09
N VAL A 241 15.65 13.72 -7.48
CA VAL A 241 16.31 12.60 -6.81
C VAL A 241 17.83 12.68 -6.99
N GLU A 242 18.31 12.87 -8.22
CA GLU A 242 19.74 12.98 -8.51
C GLU A 242 20.36 14.16 -7.74
N SER A 243 19.69 15.32 -7.74
CA SER A 243 20.21 16.53 -7.10
C SER A 243 20.25 16.47 -5.57
N GLN A 244 19.37 15.71 -4.92
CA GLN A 244 19.26 15.70 -3.46
C GLN A 244 19.73 14.41 -2.77
N LEU A 245 19.79 13.28 -3.48
CA LEU A 245 20.01 11.97 -2.86
C LEU A 245 21.21 11.22 -3.41
N GLU A 246 21.72 11.57 -4.59
CA GLU A 246 22.75 10.76 -5.25
C GLU A 246 24.04 10.67 -4.41
N ASP A 247 24.48 11.77 -3.80
CA ASP A 247 25.68 11.81 -2.95
C ASP A 247 25.51 10.96 -1.69
N ASP A 248 24.35 11.03 -1.03
CA ASP A 248 24.05 10.25 0.18
C ASP A 248 24.03 8.75 -0.13
N VAL A 249 23.42 8.36 -1.25
CA VAL A 249 23.36 6.96 -1.68
C VAL A 249 24.73 6.46 -2.13
N LYS A 250 25.50 7.25 -2.88
CA LYS A 250 26.89 6.90 -3.26
C LYS A 250 27.78 6.68 -2.05
N ALA A 251 27.65 7.52 -1.02
CA ALA A 251 28.42 7.39 0.22
C ALA A 251 28.13 6.06 0.94
N ILE A 252 26.89 5.56 0.85
CA ILE A 252 26.44 4.33 1.52
C ILE A 252 26.75 3.08 0.70
N THR A 253 26.61 3.17 -0.62
CA THR A 253 26.83 2.04 -1.56
C THR A 253 28.30 1.85 -1.92
N GLY A 254 29.18 2.78 -1.56
CA GLY A 254 30.60 2.73 -1.93
C GLY A 254 30.85 2.99 -3.42
N SER A 255 29.83 3.42 -4.18
CA SER A 255 29.99 3.86 -5.56
C SER A 255 30.63 5.25 -5.60
N SER A 256 31.96 5.31 -5.78
CA SER A 256 32.67 6.57 -6.03
C SER A 256 32.25 7.17 -7.37
N ALA A 257 32.12 8.50 -7.45
CA ALA A 257 31.89 9.23 -8.69
C ALA A 257 32.96 8.85 -9.75
N SER A 258 32.51 8.34 -10.89
CA SER A 258 33.33 8.08 -12.09
C SER A 258 33.54 9.35 -12.90
#